data_AF-A0A8X6I6D9-F1
#
_entry.id   AF-A0A8X6I6D9-F1
#
_cell.length_a   1.000
_cell.length_b   1.000
_cell.length_c   1.000
_cell.angle_alpha   90.00
_cell.angle_beta   90.00
_cell.angle_gamma   90.00
#
_symmetry.space_group_name_H-M   'P 1'
#
loop_
_entity.id
_entity.type
_entity.pdbx_description
1 polymer ?
#
loop_
_entity_poly.entity_id
_entity_poly.type
_entity_poly.pdbx_seq_one_letter_code
_entity_poly.pdbx_strand_id
1 'polypeptide(L)'
;MAGHSQFSNIKHRKGTQDAKRSQKFTKLIREITVAAKQGLPDPELNPRLRSAIFAARKENLPKDKIETAIKNATGNVAGENYEEIQYEGHGPSGTALIVHALTNNRNRTASEVRYIFSRKGGNLGETGSVSYLFDHVGLIVYKAEGVNFDDLFSHGIELEVLNVEENDKEGLHVITCEIKDFGKVRDAFYAKFGEPELARLSRQPKDLIEISDKELIDKLSALVEELEDNDDVQYVEVLGLILSLLFLAYDSTIALGVAAVSILTFLQGFFINDPNEARVIEFFGHYIGTYFKSGICVTLPFSSKYIVSLKFQNINTEKIKVNDANGSPIEISAVIVWRVSSPAKAYYNVNNYHEFVFVQSDSVIRELASNYPYDSESDEESLRKNSDKISNELRSMLQQRLDIAGMRLQKQEYRIWRIRPRLHKQC
;
A
#
# COMPACT_ATOMS: atom_id res chain seq x y z
N MET A 1 9.30 14.97 6.04
CA MET A 1 8.55 15.93 6.86
C MET A 1 7.49 15.18 7.66
N ALA A 2 7.78 14.83 8.91
CA ALA A 2 6.81 14.36 9.92
C ALA A 2 7.47 14.59 11.27
N GLY A 3 7.41 15.83 11.73
CA GLY A 3 7.48 16.11 13.15
C GLY A 3 6.06 16.28 13.64
N HIS A 4 5.81 16.01 14.91
CA HIS A 4 4.53 16.20 15.56
C HIS A 4 3.98 17.55 15.16
N SER A 5 3.02 17.52 14.25
CA SER A 5 2.02 18.54 14.19
C SER A 5 1.19 18.40 15.47
N GLN A 6 0.47 19.44 15.83
CA GLN A 6 -0.60 19.42 16.83
C GLN A 6 -1.55 18.21 16.73
N PHE A 7 -1.58 17.51 15.58
CA PHE A 7 -2.46 16.37 15.29
C PHE A 7 -1.92 15.00 15.71
N SER A 8 -0.60 14.84 15.85
CA SER A 8 -0.01 13.61 16.41
C SER A 8 -0.48 13.31 17.85
N ASN A 9 -0.74 14.35 18.65
CA ASN A 9 -1.29 14.25 20.00
C ASN A 9 -2.75 13.73 20.02
N ILE A 10 -3.45 13.77 18.87
CA ILE A 10 -4.83 13.28 18.74
C ILE A 10 -4.86 11.75 18.55
N LYS A 11 -3.81 11.15 17.96
CA LYS A 11 -3.82 9.74 17.51
C LYS A 11 -3.44 8.71 18.60
N HIS A 12 -2.79 9.14 19.68
CA HIS A 12 -2.31 8.25 20.76
C HIS A 12 -2.84 8.62 22.16
N ARG A 13 -4.15 8.49 22.40
CA ARG A 13 -4.69 8.46 23.77
C ARG A 13 -5.74 7.35 23.92
N LYS A 14 -5.26 6.12 24.09
CA LYS A 14 -6.05 4.98 24.56
C LYS A 14 -5.36 4.38 25.79
N GLY A 15 -5.66 4.95 26.96
CA GLY A 15 -5.19 4.47 28.25
C GLY A 15 -5.49 5.45 29.39
N THR A 16 -6.20 4.99 30.43
CA THR A 16 -6.87 5.73 31.55
C THR A 16 -8.13 6.50 31.15
N GLN A 17 -9.18 5.75 30.80
CA GLN A 17 -10.28 6.23 29.95
C GLN A 17 -11.32 7.12 30.65
N ASP A 18 -11.47 7.07 31.99
CA ASP A 18 -12.55 7.80 32.66
C ASP A 18 -12.10 9.16 33.23
N ALA A 19 -10.95 9.22 33.90
CA ALA A 19 -10.44 10.47 34.47
C ALA A 19 -10.10 11.50 33.38
N LYS A 20 -9.31 11.09 32.37
CA LYS A 20 -8.98 11.96 31.22
C LYS A 20 -10.22 12.37 30.42
N ARG A 21 -11.24 11.49 30.34
CA ARG A 21 -12.52 11.83 29.69
C ARG A 21 -13.33 12.82 30.51
N SER A 22 -13.42 12.65 31.84
CA SER A 22 -14.11 13.60 32.71
C SER A 22 -13.46 14.99 32.64
N GLN A 23 -12.14 15.04 32.61
CA GLN A 23 -11.39 16.29 32.47
C GLN A 23 -11.66 16.96 31.12
N LYS A 24 -11.63 16.18 30.02
CA LYS A 24 -11.97 16.67 28.68
C LYS A 24 -13.39 17.23 28.61
N PHE A 25 -14.35 16.57 29.26
CA PHE A 25 -15.73 17.07 29.37
C PHE A 25 -15.81 18.39 30.14
N THR A 26 -15.06 18.54 31.24
CA THR A 26 -14.99 19.80 31.97
C THR A 26 -14.45 20.93 31.10
N LYS A 27 -13.38 20.69 30.34
CA LYS A 27 -12.79 21.68 29.42
C LYS A 27 -13.77 22.12 28.33
N LEU A 28 -14.45 21.15 27.69
CA LEU A 28 -15.49 21.43 26.69
C LEU A 28 -16.67 22.23 27.25
N ILE A 29 -17.11 21.93 28.46
CA ILE A 29 -18.18 22.69 29.14
C ILE A 29 -17.73 24.14 29.41
N ARG A 30 -16.48 24.33 29.84
CA ARG A 30 -15.89 25.67 30.05
C ARG A 30 -15.86 26.47 28.76
N GLU A 31 -15.38 25.88 27.66
CA GLU A 31 -15.35 26.55 26.34
C GLU A 31 -16.76 26.92 25.84
N ILE A 32 -17.75 26.02 25.98
CA ILE A 32 -19.15 26.32 25.63
C ILE A 32 -19.69 27.50 26.46
N THR A 33 -19.40 27.50 27.77
CA THR A 33 -19.88 28.54 28.69
C THR A 33 -19.27 29.90 28.33
N VAL A 34 -17.96 29.96 28.06
CA VAL A 34 -17.26 31.19 27.68
C VAL A 34 -17.72 31.67 26.30
N ALA A 35 -17.84 30.77 25.33
CA ALA A 35 -18.30 31.12 23.98
C ALA A 35 -19.74 31.68 23.99
N ALA A 36 -20.64 31.09 24.78
CA ALA A 36 -22.01 31.57 24.94
C ALA A 36 -22.11 32.91 25.70
N LYS A 37 -21.16 33.19 26.61
CA LYS A 37 -21.10 34.44 27.39
C LYS A 37 -20.51 35.61 26.60
N GLN A 38 -19.49 35.36 25.78
CA GLN A 38 -18.82 36.39 24.98
C GLN A 38 -19.59 36.76 23.71
N GLY A 39 -20.40 35.83 23.17
CA GLY A 39 -21.23 36.05 21.99
C GLY A 39 -22.73 35.92 22.30
N LEU A 40 -23.51 35.66 21.25
CA LEU A 40 -24.93 35.31 21.43
C LEU A 40 -25.05 33.86 21.89
N PRO A 41 -26.00 33.54 22.79
CA PRO A 41 -26.24 32.17 23.26
C PRO A 41 -27.04 31.32 22.25
N ASP A 42 -26.90 31.64 20.97
CA ASP A 42 -27.49 30.94 19.84
C ASP A 42 -26.36 30.39 18.95
N PRO A 43 -26.22 29.06 18.81
CA PRO A 43 -25.21 28.44 17.97
C PRO A 43 -25.30 28.84 16.48
N GLU A 44 -26.48 29.25 16.00
CA GLU A 44 -26.66 29.71 14.61
C GLU A 44 -26.07 31.11 14.41
N LEU A 45 -26.02 31.93 15.47
CA LEU A 45 -25.52 33.31 15.40
C LEU A 45 -24.13 33.49 16.03
N ASN A 46 -23.56 32.43 16.61
CA ASN A 46 -22.26 32.46 17.28
C ASN A 46 -21.32 31.35 16.75
N PRO A 47 -20.39 31.69 15.83
CA PRO A 47 -19.48 30.72 15.23
C PRO A 47 -18.58 30.00 16.24
N ARG A 48 -18.14 30.68 17.32
CA ARG A 48 -17.30 30.10 18.38
C ARG A 48 -18.09 29.06 19.17
N LEU A 49 -19.32 29.42 19.57
CA LEU A 49 -20.23 28.50 20.26
C LEU A 49 -20.54 27.26 19.41
N ARG A 50 -20.75 27.45 18.11
CA ARG A 50 -20.97 26.33 17.18
C ARG A 50 -19.79 25.37 17.13
N SER A 51 -18.56 25.88 17.00
CA SER A 51 -17.33 25.08 17.03
C SER A 51 -17.14 24.36 18.38
N ALA A 52 -17.48 25.02 19.50
CA ALA A 52 -17.40 24.40 20.83
C ALA A 52 -18.40 23.25 21.01
N ILE A 53 -19.65 23.45 20.57
CA ILE A 53 -20.70 22.41 20.59
C ILE A 53 -20.31 21.24 19.69
N PHE A 54 -19.74 21.54 18.52
CA PHE A 54 -19.22 20.56 17.59
C PHE A 54 -18.16 19.67 18.23
N ALA A 55 -17.11 20.27 18.80
CA ALA A 55 -16.06 19.55 19.52
C ALA A 55 -16.63 18.71 20.67
N ALA A 56 -17.63 19.23 21.39
CA ALA A 56 -18.27 18.51 22.49
C ALA A 56 -19.08 17.29 22.03
N ARG A 57 -19.84 17.40 20.94
CA ARG A 57 -20.60 16.29 20.36
C ARG A 57 -19.68 15.17 19.88
N LYS A 58 -18.56 15.54 19.25
CA LYS A 58 -17.55 14.60 18.78
C LYS A 58 -16.97 13.73 19.90
N GLU A 59 -16.81 14.30 21.09
CA GLU A 59 -16.35 13.58 22.28
C GLU A 59 -17.46 12.81 23.01
N ASN A 60 -18.66 12.75 22.43
CA ASN A 60 -19.85 12.14 23.01
C ASN A 60 -20.25 12.80 24.35
N LEU A 61 -20.14 14.13 24.46
CA LEU A 61 -20.71 14.87 25.59
C LEU A 61 -22.26 14.83 25.49
N PRO A 62 -22.98 14.42 26.56
CA PRO A 62 -24.44 14.37 26.53
C PRO A 62 -25.08 15.73 26.18
N LYS A 63 -26.11 15.71 25.34
CA LYS A 63 -26.82 16.91 24.87
C LYS A 63 -27.33 17.78 26.04
N ASP A 64 -27.84 17.16 27.09
CA ASP A 64 -28.35 17.86 28.29
C ASP A 64 -27.26 18.69 28.98
N LYS A 65 -26.00 18.22 28.98
CA LYS A 65 -24.87 18.97 29.56
C LYS A 65 -24.51 20.18 28.70
N ILE A 66 -24.57 20.04 27.38
CA ILE A 66 -24.34 21.16 26.44
C ILE A 66 -25.41 22.24 26.64
N GLU A 67 -26.69 21.85 26.67
CA GLU A 67 -27.79 22.78 26.89
C GLU A 67 -27.71 23.46 28.26
N THR A 68 -27.32 22.71 29.30
CA THR A 68 -27.11 23.25 30.64
C THR A 68 -25.98 24.27 30.67
N ALA A 69 -24.86 24.03 29.97
CA ALA A 69 -23.75 24.97 29.88
C ALA A 69 -24.17 26.28 29.19
N ILE A 70 -24.94 26.21 28.10
CA ILE A 70 -25.46 27.40 27.38
C ILE A 70 -26.45 28.18 28.26
N LYS A 71 -27.34 27.49 28.99
CA LYS A 71 -28.28 28.11 29.94
C LYS A 71 -27.55 28.77 31.12
N ASN A 72 -26.52 28.13 31.65
CA ASN A 72 -25.72 28.67 32.74
C ASN A 72 -24.92 29.92 32.31
N ALA A 73 -24.54 30.02 31.04
CA ALA A 73 -23.88 31.21 30.51
C ALA A 73 -24.83 32.43 30.36
N THR A 74 -26.13 32.19 30.22
CA THR A 74 -27.17 33.23 30.03
C THR A 74 -27.94 33.58 31.29
N GLY A 75 -27.99 32.68 32.26
CA GLY A 75 -28.66 32.92 33.54
C GLY A 75 -27.82 33.81 34.47
N ASN A 76 -28.49 34.67 35.24
CA ASN A 76 -27.94 35.39 36.41
C ASN A 76 -27.51 34.46 37.57
N VAL A 77 -27.25 33.19 37.30
CA VAL A 77 -26.58 32.33 38.27
C VAL A 77 -25.18 32.88 38.42
N ALA A 78 -24.72 33.10 39.65
CA ALA A 78 -23.35 33.46 39.97
C ALA A 78 -22.41 32.31 39.52
N GLY A 79 -22.21 32.19 38.21
CA GLY A 79 -21.27 31.27 37.61
C GLY A 79 -19.87 31.77 37.85
N GLU A 80 -18.92 30.84 37.95
CA GLU A 80 -17.51 31.19 37.99
C GLU A 80 -17.18 32.03 36.74
N ASN A 81 -16.68 33.24 36.95
CA ASN A 81 -16.25 34.12 35.86
C ASN A 81 -14.94 33.56 35.28
N TYR A 82 -15.08 32.69 34.28
CA TYR A 82 -13.95 32.21 33.49
C TYR A 82 -13.47 33.33 32.56
N GLU A 83 -12.18 33.65 32.67
CA GLU A 83 -11.45 34.57 31.80
C GLU A 83 -10.51 33.79 30.91
N GLU A 84 -10.35 34.27 29.67
CA GLU A 84 -9.39 33.74 28.71
C GLU A 84 -8.03 34.40 28.91
N ILE A 85 -7.01 33.57 29.15
CA ILE A 85 -5.65 34.03 29.43
C ILE A 85 -4.68 33.24 28.56
N GLN A 86 -3.78 33.97 27.89
CA GLN A 86 -2.67 33.40 27.15
C GLN A 86 -1.39 33.54 27.98
N TYR A 87 -0.72 32.42 28.22
CA TYR A 87 0.59 32.37 28.83
C TYR A 87 1.61 32.03 27.76
N GLU A 88 2.70 32.78 27.73
CA GLU A 88 3.77 32.67 26.75
C GLU A 88 5.03 32.21 27.44
N GLY A 89 5.81 31.32 26.83
CA GLY A 89 7.02 30.82 27.44
C GLY A 89 7.92 30.06 26.49
N HIS A 90 9.08 29.67 27.02
CA HIS A 90 10.07 28.87 26.32
C HIS A 90 10.18 27.52 27.03
N GLY A 91 10.07 26.43 26.29
CA GLY A 91 10.32 25.07 26.76
C GLY A 91 11.80 24.71 26.69
N PRO A 92 12.11 23.40 26.87
CA PRO A 92 13.45 22.87 26.64
C PRO A 92 14.03 23.32 25.30
N SER A 93 15.32 23.60 25.26
CA SER A 93 16.03 24.09 24.06
C SER A 93 15.54 25.42 23.46
N GLY A 94 14.71 26.19 24.18
CA GLY A 94 14.22 27.48 23.69
C GLY A 94 13.03 27.38 22.73
N THR A 95 12.38 26.21 22.63
CA THR A 95 11.13 26.05 21.88
C THR A 95 10.08 27.02 22.42
N ALA A 96 9.45 27.83 21.57
CA ALA A 96 8.40 28.72 22.03
C ALA A 96 7.06 27.98 22.23
N LEU A 97 6.35 28.30 23.31
CA LEU A 97 5.02 27.76 23.62
C LEU A 97 4.03 28.88 23.94
N ILE A 98 2.80 28.73 23.44
CA ILE A 98 1.64 29.53 23.85
C ILE A 98 0.64 28.57 24.52
N VAL A 99 0.32 28.84 25.77
CA VAL A 99 -0.64 28.07 26.56
C VAL A 99 -1.92 28.89 26.66
N HIS A 100 -3.02 28.35 26.14
CA HIS A 100 -4.33 28.98 26.22
C HIS A 100 -5.09 28.40 27.41
N ALA A 101 -5.49 29.27 28.34
CA ALA A 101 -6.18 28.88 29.56
C ALA A 101 -7.53 29.60 29.70
N LEU A 102 -8.50 28.88 30.24
CA LEU A 102 -9.78 29.40 30.73
C LEU A 102 -9.83 29.18 32.24
N THR A 103 -9.75 30.26 33.01
CA THR A 103 -9.65 30.18 34.47
C THR A 103 -10.52 31.20 35.17
N ASN A 104 -11.00 30.86 36.36
CA ASN A 104 -11.66 31.77 37.28
C ASN A 104 -10.69 32.39 38.32
N ASN A 105 -9.41 32.00 38.30
CA ASN A 105 -8.38 32.50 39.21
C ASN A 105 -7.02 32.59 38.50
N ARG A 106 -6.75 33.77 37.92
CA ARG A 106 -5.51 34.08 37.21
C ARG A 106 -4.24 33.79 38.02
N ASN A 107 -4.26 34.07 39.33
CA ASN A 107 -3.07 33.91 40.18
C ASN A 107 -2.75 32.44 40.46
N ARG A 108 -3.77 31.60 40.65
CA ARG A 108 -3.60 30.14 40.77
C ARG A 108 -3.01 29.57 39.48
N THR A 109 -3.67 29.81 38.36
CA THR A 109 -3.26 29.24 37.06
C THR A 109 -1.87 29.72 36.65
N ALA A 110 -1.55 31.01 36.85
CA ALA A 110 -0.21 31.52 36.54
C ALA A 110 0.88 30.85 37.39
N SER A 111 0.59 30.53 38.65
CA SER A 111 1.54 29.87 39.56
C SER A 111 1.74 28.40 39.18
N GLU A 112 0.66 27.70 38.85
CA GLU A 112 0.70 26.31 38.37
C GLU A 112 1.43 26.17 37.03
N VAL A 113 1.08 27.00 36.04
CA VAL A 113 1.76 27.02 34.74
C VAL A 113 3.25 27.32 34.92
N ARG A 114 3.60 28.34 35.72
CA ARG A 114 5.02 28.66 36.00
C ARG A 114 5.75 27.49 36.66
N TYR A 115 5.09 26.80 37.60
CA TYR A 115 5.65 25.61 38.25
C TYR A 115 5.91 24.49 37.25
N ILE A 116 4.97 24.21 36.34
CA ILE A 116 5.11 23.18 35.29
C ILE A 116 6.28 23.51 34.36
N PHE A 117 6.37 24.75 33.87
CA PHE A 117 7.51 25.20 33.05
C PHE A 117 8.85 24.98 33.78
N SER A 118 8.97 25.48 35.01
CA SER A 118 10.21 25.40 35.78
C SER A 118 10.65 23.96 36.05
N ARG A 119 9.72 23.07 36.39
CA ARG A 119 10.00 21.65 36.69
C ARG A 119 10.45 20.87 35.44
N LYS A 120 9.95 21.24 34.26
CA LYS A 120 10.20 20.54 32.99
C LYS A 120 11.26 21.20 32.12
N GLY A 121 12.06 22.11 32.68
CA GLY A 121 13.21 22.71 31.99
C GLY A 121 12.84 23.80 30.99
N GLY A 122 11.73 24.50 31.22
CA GLY A 122 11.33 25.71 30.51
C GLY A 122 11.14 26.90 31.46
N ASN A 123 10.79 28.05 30.90
CA ASN A 123 10.50 29.28 31.64
C ASN A 123 9.25 29.96 31.06
N LEU A 124 8.35 30.38 31.95
CA LEU A 124 7.25 31.26 31.60
C LEU A 124 7.78 32.67 31.31
N GLY A 125 7.48 33.20 30.14
CA GLY A 125 7.85 34.54 29.70
C GLY A 125 6.76 35.58 29.97
N GLU A 126 7.03 36.81 29.53
CA GLU A 126 6.05 37.89 29.53
C GLU A 126 5.10 37.78 28.33
N THR A 127 3.92 38.38 28.42
CA THR A 127 2.99 38.51 27.30
C THR A 127 3.68 39.25 26.16
N GLY A 128 3.62 38.70 24.94
CA GLY A 128 4.34 39.23 23.78
C GLY A 128 5.71 38.60 23.51
N SER A 129 6.23 37.74 24.40
CA SER A 129 7.59 37.18 24.28
C SER A 129 7.77 36.19 23.12
N VAL A 130 6.71 35.49 22.71
CA VAL A 130 6.80 34.52 21.60
C VAL A 130 5.67 34.64 20.59
N SER A 131 4.60 35.37 20.91
CA SER A 131 3.43 35.52 20.04
C SER A 131 3.75 36.06 18.63
N TYR A 132 4.85 36.80 18.44
CA TYR A 132 5.29 37.28 17.12
C TYR A 132 5.76 36.15 16.19
N LEU A 133 6.12 34.99 16.75
CA LEU A 133 6.57 33.78 16.05
C LEU A 133 5.39 32.95 15.50
N PHE A 134 4.14 33.34 15.80
CA PHE A 134 2.95 32.62 15.36
C PHE A 134 1.96 33.56 14.65
N ASP A 135 1.32 33.06 13.61
CA ASP A 135 0.18 33.70 12.95
C ASP A 135 -1.13 33.18 13.51
N HIS A 136 -2.08 34.09 13.75
CA HIS A 136 -3.40 33.73 14.23
C HIS A 136 -4.31 33.43 13.03
N VAL A 137 -4.75 32.18 12.92
CA VAL A 137 -5.44 31.64 11.74
C VAL A 137 -6.63 30.76 12.13
N GLY A 138 -7.57 30.60 11.21
CA GLY A 138 -8.57 29.54 11.29
C GLY A 138 -7.98 28.22 10.80
N LEU A 139 -8.15 27.16 11.59
CA LEU A 139 -7.61 25.83 11.33
C LEU A 139 -8.75 24.83 11.21
N ILE A 140 -8.84 24.16 10.06
CA ILE A 140 -9.81 23.09 9.78
C ILE A 140 -9.03 21.85 9.35
N VAL A 141 -9.42 20.68 9.85
CA VAL A 141 -8.70 19.44 9.62
C VAL A 141 -9.68 18.35 9.22
N TYR A 142 -9.38 17.61 8.15
CA TYR A 142 -10.12 16.42 7.75
C TYR A 142 -9.22 15.18 7.82
N LYS A 143 -9.83 14.01 7.98
CA LYS A 143 -9.12 12.75 7.74
C LYS A 143 -8.94 12.57 6.24
N ALA A 144 -7.78 12.07 5.83
CA ALA A 144 -7.52 11.72 4.43
C ALA A 144 -8.38 10.52 3.98
N GLU A 145 -8.76 9.66 4.92
CA GLU A 145 -9.67 8.55 4.66
C GLU A 145 -11.07 9.08 4.26
N GLY A 146 -11.46 8.84 3.01
CA GLY A 146 -12.77 9.22 2.49
C GLY A 146 -12.87 10.64 1.93
N VAL A 147 -11.78 11.42 1.94
CA VAL A 147 -11.74 12.78 1.38
C VAL A 147 -10.60 12.91 0.38
N ASN A 148 -10.95 13.14 -0.90
CA ASN A 148 -9.96 13.35 -1.96
C ASN A 148 -9.29 14.73 -1.79
N PHE A 149 -7.96 14.77 -1.79
CA PHE A 149 -7.18 15.99 -1.66
C PHE A 149 -7.45 16.98 -2.81
N ASP A 150 -7.55 16.52 -4.06
CA ASP A 150 -7.74 17.40 -5.22
C ASP A 150 -9.08 18.16 -5.14
N ASP A 151 -10.13 17.50 -4.67
CA ASP A 151 -11.45 18.10 -4.47
C ASP A 151 -11.42 19.13 -3.33
N LEU A 152 -10.70 18.81 -2.25
CA LEU A 152 -10.52 19.66 -1.08
C LEU A 152 -9.69 20.90 -1.42
N PHE A 153 -8.60 20.72 -2.16
CA PHE A 153 -7.73 21.77 -2.67
C PHE A 153 -8.49 22.71 -3.61
N SER A 154 -9.22 22.16 -4.57
CA SER A 154 -10.06 22.94 -5.50
C SER A 154 -11.10 23.77 -4.77
N HIS A 155 -11.75 23.21 -3.74
CA HIS A 155 -12.72 23.94 -2.93
C HIS A 155 -12.08 25.03 -2.05
N GLY A 156 -10.87 24.78 -1.54
CA GLY A 156 -10.09 25.79 -0.83
C GLY A 156 -9.80 27.02 -1.70
N ILE A 157 -9.45 26.81 -2.97
CA ILE A 157 -9.23 27.91 -3.93
C ILE A 157 -10.51 28.74 -4.12
N GLU A 158 -11.67 28.10 -4.30
CA GLU A 158 -12.96 28.79 -4.44
C GLU A 158 -13.31 29.68 -3.24
N LEU A 159 -12.84 29.28 -2.06
CA LEU A 159 -13.09 29.98 -0.80
C LEU A 159 -11.97 30.93 -0.38
N GLU A 160 -10.93 31.07 -1.20
CA GLU A 160 -9.76 31.93 -0.95
C GLU A 160 -9.09 31.62 0.41
N VAL A 161 -8.96 30.33 0.75
CA VAL A 161 -8.24 29.93 1.97
C VAL A 161 -6.74 30.21 1.84
N LEU A 162 -6.07 30.44 2.96
CA LEU A 162 -4.63 30.78 2.99
C LEU A 162 -3.77 29.61 2.53
N ASN A 163 -4.13 28.39 2.93
CA ASN A 163 -3.33 27.20 2.62
C ASN A 163 -4.17 25.92 2.72
N VAL A 164 -3.80 24.92 1.92
CA VAL A 164 -4.34 23.56 1.95
C VAL A 164 -3.17 22.59 1.81
N GLU A 165 -2.92 21.80 2.85
CA GLU A 165 -1.79 20.88 2.93
C GLU A 165 -2.25 19.44 3.15
N GLU A 166 -1.64 18.51 2.41
CA GLU A 166 -1.76 17.07 2.66
C GLU A 166 -0.67 16.65 3.65
N ASN A 167 -1.07 15.92 4.69
CA ASN A 167 -0.16 15.28 5.62
C ASN A 167 -0.29 13.76 5.49
N ASP A 168 0.37 13.22 4.46
CA ASP A 168 0.39 11.79 4.09
C ASP A 168 0.69 10.85 5.26
N LYS A 169 1.57 11.29 6.16
CA LYS A 169 2.09 10.47 7.25
C LYS A 169 1.12 10.36 8.43
N GLU A 170 0.32 11.41 8.66
CA GLU A 170 -0.73 11.39 9.68
C GLU A 170 -2.11 11.01 9.11
N GLY A 171 -2.25 11.00 7.79
CA GLY A 171 -3.50 10.73 7.09
C GLY A 171 -4.52 11.83 7.33
N LEU A 172 -4.09 13.09 7.27
CA LEU A 172 -4.89 14.28 7.54
C LEU A 172 -4.70 15.32 6.45
N HIS A 173 -5.77 16.04 6.14
CA HIS A 173 -5.75 17.23 5.28
C HIS A 173 -5.98 18.46 6.16
N VAL A 174 -5.10 19.45 6.03
CA VAL A 174 -5.10 20.66 6.87
C VAL A 174 -5.42 21.87 6.02
N ILE A 175 -6.42 22.64 6.44
CA ILE A 175 -6.84 23.87 5.79
C ILE A 175 -6.64 25.03 6.75
N THR A 176 -5.92 26.05 6.28
CA THR A 176 -5.69 27.29 7.02
C THR A 176 -6.40 28.44 6.31
N CYS A 177 -7.13 29.27 7.05
CA CYS A 177 -7.81 30.45 6.52
C CYS A 177 -7.62 31.66 7.44
N GLU A 178 -7.99 32.86 6.97
CA GLU A 178 -8.03 34.04 7.83
C GLU A 178 -9.10 33.91 8.92
N ILE A 179 -8.86 34.54 10.07
CA ILE A 179 -9.78 34.52 11.23
C ILE A 179 -11.17 35.03 10.84
N LYS A 180 -11.22 36.11 10.04
CA LYS A 180 -12.46 36.76 9.61
C LYS A 180 -13.33 35.83 8.76
N ASP A 181 -12.70 34.94 8.00
CA ASP A 181 -13.37 34.03 7.06
C ASP A 181 -13.64 32.65 7.67
N PHE A 182 -13.09 32.34 8.85
CA PHE A 182 -13.18 31.03 9.48
C PHE A 182 -14.60 30.47 9.55
N GLY A 183 -15.59 31.28 9.94
CA GLY A 183 -16.98 30.83 10.00
C GLY A 183 -17.52 30.40 8.63
N LYS A 184 -17.33 31.24 7.60
CA LYS A 184 -17.75 30.98 6.21
C LYS A 184 -17.05 29.75 5.64
N VAL A 185 -15.72 29.66 5.80
CA VAL A 185 -14.90 28.57 5.28
C VAL A 185 -15.30 27.25 5.94
N ARG A 186 -15.40 27.21 7.28
CA ARG A 186 -15.82 26.01 8.00
C ARG A 186 -17.17 25.49 7.51
N ASP A 187 -18.17 26.36 7.40
CA ASP A 187 -19.53 25.96 7.04
C ASP A 187 -19.59 25.43 5.59
N ALA A 188 -18.84 26.04 4.67
CA ALA A 188 -18.73 25.60 3.28
C ALA A 188 -18.04 24.22 3.16
N PHE A 189 -16.90 24.04 3.84
CA PHE A 189 -16.23 22.74 3.89
C PHE A 189 -17.10 21.67 4.54
N TYR A 190 -17.84 22.02 5.62
CA TYR A 190 -18.76 21.09 6.28
C TYR A 190 -19.87 20.62 5.34
N ALA A 191 -20.45 21.53 4.54
CA ALA A 191 -21.50 21.20 3.59
C ALA A 191 -21.04 20.24 2.48
N LYS A 192 -19.77 20.34 2.05
CA LYS A 192 -19.22 19.53 0.94
C LYS A 192 -18.57 18.22 1.40
N PHE A 193 -17.81 18.24 2.49
CA PHE A 193 -16.98 17.12 2.94
C PHE A 193 -17.47 16.49 4.25
N GLY A 194 -18.53 17.05 4.85
CA GLY A 194 -19.09 16.56 6.10
C GLY A 194 -18.30 17.03 7.33
N GLU A 195 -18.35 16.24 8.39
CA GLU A 195 -17.84 16.62 9.71
C GLU A 195 -16.29 16.62 9.76
N PRO A 196 -15.62 17.76 10.02
CA PRO A 196 -14.17 17.82 10.15
C PRO A 196 -13.66 17.11 11.41
N GLU A 197 -12.39 16.70 11.39
CA GLU A 197 -11.70 16.20 12.59
C GLU A 197 -11.51 17.33 13.62
N LEU A 198 -11.23 18.55 13.17
CA LEU A 198 -11.01 19.71 14.03
C LEU A 198 -11.42 20.97 13.28
N ALA A 199 -12.03 21.94 13.98
CA ALA A 199 -12.31 23.27 13.43
C ALA A 199 -12.25 24.33 14.53
N ARG A 200 -11.20 25.16 14.56
CA ARG A 200 -11.02 26.21 15.57
C ARG A 200 -10.10 27.33 15.11
N LEU A 201 -10.03 28.41 15.88
CA LEU A 201 -8.97 29.41 15.77
C LEU A 201 -7.70 28.87 16.48
N SER A 202 -6.54 29.02 15.85
CA SER A 202 -5.25 28.56 16.38
C SER A 202 -4.13 29.53 15.99
N ARG A 203 -3.05 29.56 16.78
CA ARG A 203 -1.78 30.19 16.40
C ARG A 203 -0.91 29.16 15.67
N GLN A 204 -0.74 29.36 14.37
CA GLN A 204 0.15 28.55 13.55
C GLN A 204 1.57 29.12 13.63
N PRO A 205 2.59 28.31 13.92
CA PRO A 205 3.96 28.79 13.95
C PRO A 205 4.43 29.20 12.54
N LYS A 206 5.13 30.34 12.44
CA LYS A 206 5.65 30.88 11.16
C LYS A 206 6.78 30.04 10.58
N ASP A 207 7.73 29.71 11.45
CA ASP A 207 8.91 28.93 11.11
C ASP A 207 9.00 27.72 12.03
N LEU A 208 9.25 26.54 11.48
CA LEU A 208 9.38 25.33 12.27
C LEU A 208 10.85 25.09 12.64
N ILE A 209 11.11 24.89 13.93
CA ILE A 209 12.43 24.50 14.44
C ILE A 209 12.48 22.98 14.52
N GLU A 210 13.44 22.36 13.84
CA GLU A 210 13.66 20.91 13.91
C GLU A 210 14.49 20.57 15.15
N ILE A 211 13.95 19.69 16.00
CA ILE A 211 14.64 19.18 17.20
C ILE A 211 14.97 17.71 16.93
N SER A 212 16.27 17.39 16.84
CA SER A 212 16.76 16.03 16.56
C SER A 212 17.16 15.25 17.82
N ASP A 213 17.34 15.94 18.95
CA ASP A 213 17.72 15.32 20.22
C ASP A 213 16.49 14.69 20.91
N LYS A 214 16.55 13.36 21.07
CA LYS A 214 15.51 12.56 21.72
C LYS A 214 15.24 12.98 23.16
N GLU A 215 16.27 13.32 23.94
CA GLU A 215 16.09 13.70 25.34
C GLU A 215 15.33 15.03 25.46
N LEU A 216 15.64 15.98 24.57
CA LEU A 216 14.93 17.26 24.50
C LEU A 216 13.49 17.08 24.05
N ILE A 217 13.23 16.19 23.10
CA ILE A 217 11.89 15.84 22.66
C ILE A 217 11.07 15.20 23.79
N ASP A 218 11.64 14.25 24.52
CA ASP A 218 10.94 13.58 25.62
C ASP A 218 10.60 14.60 26.73
N LYS A 219 11.52 15.53 27.03
CA LYS A 219 11.28 16.62 27.98
C LYS A 219 10.19 17.59 27.50
N LEU A 220 10.22 17.99 26.23
CA LEU A 220 9.21 18.87 25.64
C LEU A 220 7.83 18.21 25.61
N SER A 221 7.76 16.94 25.22
CA SER A 221 6.52 16.16 25.22
C SER A 221 5.94 16.04 26.63
N ALA A 222 6.80 15.78 27.61
CA ALA A 222 6.39 15.71 29.01
C ALA A 222 5.98 17.07 29.61
N LEU A 223 6.53 18.19 29.10
CA LEU A 223 6.08 19.54 29.43
C LEU A 223 4.67 19.78 28.88
N VAL A 224 4.46 19.49 27.60
CA VAL A 224 3.15 19.67 26.93
C VAL A 224 2.09 18.80 27.60
N GLU A 225 2.39 17.54 27.92
CA GLU A 225 1.45 16.65 28.59
C GLU A 225 1.06 17.16 29.98
N GLU A 226 2.01 17.62 30.81
CA GLU A 226 1.70 18.14 32.15
C GLU A 226 0.92 19.47 32.08
N LEU A 227 1.16 20.31 31.06
CA LEU A 227 0.35 21.49 30.78
C LEU A 227 -1.07 21.11 30.33
N GLU A 228 -1.22 20.14 29.45
CA GLU A 228 -2.53 19.65 28.99
C GLU A 228 -3.31 18.91 30.09
N ASP A 229 -2.63 18.33 31.08
CA ASP A 229 -3.26 17.70 32.24
C ASP A 229 -3.69 18.74 33.30
N ASN A 230 -3.39 20.03 33.14
CA ASN A 230 -3.95 21.10 33.97
C ASN A 230 -5.40 21.40 33.58
N ASP A 231 -6.31 21.53 34.55
CA ASP A 231 -7.74 21.74 34.30
C ASP A 231 -8.06 23.08 33.62
N ASP A 232 -7.29 24.12 33.92
CA ASP A 232 -7.51 25.47 33.40
C ASP A 232 -6.95 25.64 31.99
N VAL A 233 -5.99 24.81 31.58
CA VAL A 233 -5.39 24.84 30.24
C VAL A 233 -6.32 24.16 29.23
N GLN A 234 -6.70 24.89 28.17
CA GLN A 234 -7.50 24.34 27.08
C GLN A 234 -6.66 23.60 26.06
N TYR A 235 -5.58 24.22 25.59
CA TYR A 235 -4.65 23.64 24.63
C TYR A 235 -3.32 24.38 24.65
N VAL A 236 -2.29 23.73 24.12
CA VAL A 236 -0.93 24.26 24.03
C VAL A 236 -0.51 24.31 22.57
N GLU A 237 0.05 25.42 22.15
CA GLU A 237 0.64 25.63 20.84
C GLU A 237 2.15 25.70 20.99
N VAL A 238 2.88 25.04 20.10
CA VAL A 238 4.33 24.84 20.21
C VAL A 238 4.98 25.19 18.87
N LEU A 239 5.99 26.06 18.91
CA LEU A 239 6.87 26.39 17.79
C LEU A 239 7.99 25.36 17.73
N GLY A 240 7.73 24.20 17.15
CA GLY A 240 8.73 23.16 16.98
C GLY A 240 8.18 21.94 16.26
N LEU A 241 8.95 21.41 15.31
CA LEU A 241 8.77 20.06 14.82
C LEU A 241 9.32 19.12 15.89
N ILE A 242 8.44 18.46 16.64
CA ILE A 242 8.88 17.34 17.48
C ILE A 242 9.18 16.19 16.53
N LEU A 243 10.43 15.95 16.18
CA LEU A 243 10.79 14.81 15.34
C LEU A 243 10.98 13.55 16.20
N SER A 244 9.92 13.02 16.85
CA SER A 244 10.03 11.71 17.55
C SER A 244 9.02 10.65 17.18
N LEU A 245 7.92 10.94 16.50
CA LEU A 245 6.95 9.88 16.19
C LEU A 245 7.31 8.99 14.99
N LEU A 246 8.41 9.26 14.29
CA LEU A 246 8.84 8.41 13.15
C LEU A 246 10.19 7.70 13.34
N PHE A 247 10.91 7.92 14.43
CA PHE A 247 12.23 7.29 14.65
C PHE A 247 12.27 6.24 15.76
N LEU A 248 11.16 6.06 16.51
CA LEU A 248 11.06 5.06 17.58
C LEU A 248 10.02 3.96 17.30
N ALA A 249 9.64 3.79 16.03
CA ALA A 249 9.02 2.56 15.53
C ALA A 249 9.91 1.91 14.47
N TYR A 250 11.20 1.84 14.71
CA TYR A 250 12.03 0.81 14.12
C TYR A 250 13.21 0.55 15.05
N ASP A 251 13.02 -0.41 15.94
CA ASP A 251 14.11 -1.02 16.70
C ASP A 251 15.25 -1.32 15.71
N SER A 252 16.44 -0.77 15.94
CA SER A 252 17.56 -0.85 14.99
C SER A 252 17.94 -2.29 14.66
N THR A 253 17.60 -3.21 15.56
CA THR A 253 17.69 -4.66 15.38
C THR A 253 16.64 -5.21 14.39
N ILE A 254 15.40 -4.73 14.46
CA ILE A 254 14.34 -5.06 13.50
C ILE A 254 14.63 -4.38 12.15
N ALA A 255 15.20 -3.16 12.13
CA ALA A 255 15.54 -2.43 10.89
C ALA A 255 16.57 -3.19 10.07
N LEU A 256 17.65 -3.62 10.73
CA LEU A 256 18.64 -4.49 10.14
C LEU A 256 18.03 -5.85 9.76
N GLY A 257 17.15 -6.40 10.59
CA GLY A 257 16.43 -7.65 10.30
C GLY A 257 15.56 -7.57 9.05
N VAL A 258 14.73 -6.55 8.91
CA VAL A 258 13.83 -6.37 7.76
C VAL A 258 14.59 -5.94 6.53
N ALA A 259 15.64 -5.11 6.65
CA ALA A 259 16.54 -4.83 5.54
C ALA A 259 17.23 -6.11 5.06
N ALA A 260 17.73 -6.95 5.97
CA ALA A 260 18.33 -8.23 5.63
C ALA A 260 17.33 -9.19 4.98
N VAL A 261 16.10 -9.30 5.51
CA VAL A 261 15.04 -10.13 4.92
C VAL A 261 14.61 -9.59 3.55
N SER A 262 14.55 -8.29 3.37
CA SER A 262 14.20 -7.66 2.09
C SER A 262 15.28 -7.90 1.04
N ILE A 263 16.55 -7.78 1.42
CA ILE A 263 17.70 -8.11 0.56
C ILE A 263 17.69 -9.61 0.22
N LEU A 264 17.47 -10.49 1.21
CA LEU A 264 17.40 -11.94 1.00
C LEU A 264 16.26 -12.31 0.06
N THR A 265 15.10 -11.68 0.22
CA THR A 265 13.92 -11.85 -0.62
C THR A 265 14.23 -11.40 -2.05
N PHE A 266 14.83 -10.22 -2.22
CA PHE A 266 15.23 -9.70 -3.52
C PHE A 266 16.24 -10.61 -4.23
N LEU A 267 17.20 -11.19 -3.49
CA LEU A 267 18.19 -12.13 -4.01
C LEU A 267 17.55 -13.40 -4.59
N GLN A 268 16.39 -13.86 -4.11
CA GLN A 268 15.67 -15.01 -4.69
C GLN A 268 15.12 -14.75 -6.10
N GLY A 269 15.01 -13.48 -6.50
CA GLY A 269 14.64 -13.07 -7.84
C GLY A 269 15.75 -13.27 -8.87
N PHE A 270 17.01 -13.41 -8.44
CA PHE A 270 18.15 -13.56 -9.34
C PHE A 270 18.30 -15.00 -9.83
N PHE A 271 18.60 -15.14 -11.11
CA PHE A 271 19.00 -16.41 -11.69
C PHE A 271 19.89 -16.20 -12.92
N ILE A 272 20.68 -17.22 -13.24
CA ILE A 272 21.49 -17.27 -14.46
C ILE A 272 20.76 -18.14 -15.46
N ASN A 273 20.62 -17.64 -16.68
CA ASN A 273 20.07 -18.41 -17.80
C ASN A 273 21.18 -18.77 -18.78
N ASP A 274 21.32 -20.07 -19.06
CA ASP A 274 22.35 -20.57 -19.97
C ASP A 274 21.95 -20.38 -21.44
N PRO A 275 22.92 -20.36 -22.37
CA PRO A 275 22.63 -20.32 -23.80
C PRO A 275 21.81 -21.54 -24.25
N ASN A 276 20.79 -21.30 -25.08
CA ASN A 276 19.84 -22.31 -25.58
C ASN A 276 18.94 -22.94 -24.50
N GLU A 277 18.72 -22.22 -23.41
CA GLU A 277 17.71 -22.53 -22.41
C GLU A 277 16.71 -21.39 -22.29
N ALA A 278 15.47 -21.77 -22.06
CA ALA A 278 14.42 -20.84 -21.69
C ALA A 278 13.96 -21.15 -20.27
N ARG A 279 13.59 -20.09 -19.54
CA ARG A 279 12.96 -20.25 -18.22
C ARG A 279 11.53 -19.73 -18.27
N VAL A 280 10.59 -20.62 -17.98
CA VAL A 280 9.18 -20.29 -17.76
C VAL A 280 9.03 -19.84 -16.32
N ILE A 281 8.48 -18.64 -16.12
CA ILE A 281 8.38 -18.01 -14.81
C ILE A 281 6.91 -17.93 -14.40
N GLU A 282 6.65 -18.43 -13.20
CA GLU A 282 5.36 -18.37 -12.54
C GLU A 282 5.45 -17.64 -11.20
N PHE A 283 4.39 -16.94 -10.83
CA PHE A 283 4.26 -16.35 -9.51
C PHE A 283 2.89 -16.69 -8.94
N PHE A 284 2.89 -17.38 -7.80
CA PHE A 284 1.67 -17.91 -7.17
C PHE A 284 0.75 -18.65 -8.16
N GLY A 285 1.33 -19.51 -9.00
CA GLY A 285 0.60 -20.31 -9.99
C GLY A 285 0.12 -19.54 -11.23
N HIS A 286 0.46 -18.26 -11.36
CA HIS A 286 0.13 -17.45 -12.53
C HIS A 286 1.34 -17.32 -13.45
N TYR A 287 1.15 -17.58 -14.75
CA TYR A 287 2.16 -17.35 -15.78
C TYR A 287 2.49 -15.86 -15.89
N ILE A 288 3.75 -15.49 -15.68
CA ILE A 288 4.21 -14.10 -15.88
C ILE A 288 4.87 -13.94 -17.25
N GLY A 289 5.70 -14.91 -17.64
CA GLY A 289 6.50 -14.77 -18.85
C GLY A 289 7.54 -15.87 -19.04
N THR A 290 8.20 -15.83 -20.19
CA THR A 290 9.30 -16.73 -20.54
C THR A 290 10.55 -15.91 -20.88
N TYR A 291 11.68 -16.24 -20.25
CA TYR A 291 12.97 -15.59 -20.49
C TYR A 291 13.82 -16.43 -21.44
N PHE A 292 14.35 -15.77 -22.48
CA PHE A 292 15.20 -16.40 -23.52
C PHE A 292 16.64 -15.86 -23.56
N LYS A 293 16.90 -14.71 -22.92
CA LYS A 293 18.22 -14.08 -22.95
C LYS A 293 19.18 -14.85 -22.04
N SER A 294 20.38 -15.12 -22.54
CA SER A 294 21.47 -15.70 -21.74
C SER A 294 22.09 -14.63 -20.84
N GLY A 295 22.48 -15.02 -19.64
CA GLY A 295 23.12 -14.13 -18.66
C GLY A 295 22.33 -14.01 -17.36
N ILE A 296 22.70 -13.02 -16.55
CA ILE A 296 22.06 -12.74 -15.26
C ILE A 296 20.72 -12.07 -15.52
N CYS A 297 19.65 -12.70 -15.04
CA CYS A 297 18.29 -12.19 -15.13
C CYS A 297 17.72 -12.00 -13.72
N VAL A 298 16.82 -11.02 -13.61
CA VAL A 298 16.07 -10.74 -12.38
C VAL A 298 14.59 -10.87 -12.69
N THR A 299 13.87 -11.52 -11.79
CA THR A 299 12.41 -11.61 -11.82
C THR A 299 11.85 -11.38 -10.42
N LEU A 300 10.52 -11.43 -10.28
CA LEU A 300 9.86 -11.26 -8.99
C LEU A 300 10.36 -12.31 -7.98
N PRO A 301 10.58 -11.91 -6.71
CA PRO A 301 10.94 -12.86 -5.66
C PRO A 301 9.81 -13.89 -5.48
N PHE A 302 10.15 -15.07 -4.96
CA PHE A 302 9.22 -16.21 -4.81
C PHE A 302 8.62 -16.76 -6.11
N SER A 303 9.12 -16.34 -7.28
CA SER A 303 8.73 -16.94 -8.54
C SER A 303 9.35 -18.33 -8.74
N SER A 304 8.52 -19.27 -9.22
CA SER A 304 8.96 -20.58 -9.70
C SER A 304 9.58 -20.44 -11.08
N LYS A 305 10.70 -21.13 -11.29
CA LYS A 305 11.53 -20.99 -12.50
C LYS A 305 11.74 -22.38 -13.11
N TYR A 306 11.00 -22.70 -14.15
CA TYR A 306 11.09 -23.99 -14.82
C TYR A 306 12.00 -23.89 -16.03
N ILE A 307 13.03 -24.72 -16.08
CA ILE A 307 14.02 -24.74 -17.15
C ILE A 307 13.50 -25.62 -18.29
N VAL A 308 13.52 -25.06 -19.50
CA VAL A 308 13.13 -25.75 -20.73
C VAL A 308 14.28 -25.65 -21.73
N SER A 309 14.76 -26.80 -22.20
CA SER A 309 15.83 -26.84 -23.19
C SER A 309 15.31 -26.45 -24.57
N LEU A 310 16.02 -25.56 -25.26
CA LEU A 310 15.77 -25.19 -26.65
C LEU A 310 16.68 -25.94 -27.63
N LYS A 311 17.53 -26.83 -27.11
CA LYS A 311 18.48 -27.63 -27.89
C LYS A 311 17.71 -28.59 -28.80
N PHE A 312 18.32 -28.93 -29.94
CA PHE A 312 17.80 -29.99 -30.80
C PHE A 312 17.89 -31.33 -30.07
N GLN A 313 16.83 -32.12 -30.20
CA GLN A 313 16.75 -33.44 -29.60
C GLN A 313 16.38 -34.47 -30.67
N ASN A 314 16.94 -35.67 -30.51
CA ASN A 314 16.70 -36.81 -31.36
C ASN A 314 15.90 -37.88 -30.61
N ILE A 315 14.88 -38.42 -31.27
CA ILE A 315 14.14 -39.59 -30.80
C ILE A 315 14.23 -40.65 -31.90
N ASN A 316 14.62 -41.86 -31.49
CA ASN A 316 14.56 -43.05 -32.33
C ASN A 316 13.38 -43.88 -31.84
N THR A 317 12.34 -44.01 -32.65
CA THR A 317 11.21 -44.88 -32.29
C THR A 317 11.63 -46.34 -32.37
N GLU A 318 11.03 -47.18 -31.53
CA GLU A 318 11.20 -48.62 -31.65
C GLU A 318 10.58 -49.13 -32.96
N LYS A 319 10.95 -50.34 -33.36
CA LYS A 319 10.35 -51.00 -34.53
C LYS A 319 8.97 -51.52 -34.14
N ILE A 320 7.92 -50.93 -34.71
CA ILE A 320 6.55 -51.33 -34.44
C ILE A 320 6.05 -52.22 -35.57
N LYS A 321 5.39 -53.33 -35.20
CA LYS A 321 4.67 -54.20 -36.15
C LYS A 321 3.28 -53.65 -36.39
N VAL A 322 2.98 -53.32 -37.64
CA VAL A 322 1.69 -52.79 -38.10
C VAL A 322 1.30 -53.46 -39.40
N ASN A 323 0.01 -53.47 -39.71
CA ASN A 323 -0.46 -53.89 -41.02
C ASN A 323 -0.52 -52.66 -41.94
N ASP A 324 -0.14 -52.84 -43.19
CA ASP A 324 -0.33 -51.82 -44.22
C ASP A 324 -1.81 -51.72 -44.67
N ALA A 325 -2.12 -50.78 -45.56
CA ALA A 325 -3.47 -50.64 -46.13
C ALA A 325 -4.03 -51.93 -46.76
N ASN A 326 -3.16 -52.83 -47.24
CA ASN A 326 -3.51 -54.12 -47.85
C ASN A 326 -3.53 -55.27 -46.85
N GLY A 327 -3.36 -55.01 -45.55
CA GLY A 327 -3.31 -56.02 -44.50
C GLY A 327 -1.99 -56.81 -44.42
N SER A 328 -0.96 -56.41 -45.16
CA SER A 328 0.37 -57.02 -45.10
C SER A 328 1.14 -56.56 -43.86
N PRO A 329 1.77 -57.48 -43.10
CA PRO A 329 2.51 -57.10 -41.90
C PRO A 329 3.86 -56.46 -42.26
N ILE A 330 4.10 -55.27 -41.71
CA ILE A 330 5.33 -54.49 -41.87
C ILE A 330 5.88 -54.02 -40.52
N GLU A 331 7.19 -53.78 -40.48
CA GLU A 331 7.86 -53.10 -39.37
C GLU A 331 8.22 -51.69 -39.80
N ILE A 332 7.81 -50.68 -39.03
CA ILE A 332 8.18 -49.27 -39.27
C ILE A 332 8.88 -48.70 -38.04
N SER A 333 9.87 -47.85 -38.27
CA SER A 333 10.48 -46.98 -37.27
C SER A 333 10.79 -45.61 -37.88
N ALA A 334 10.86 -44.57 -37.07
CA ALA A 334 11.30 -43.25 -37.51
C ALA A 334 12.36 -42.65 -36.59
N VAL A 335 13.22 -41.83 -37.18
CA VAL A 335 14.15 -40.94 -36.50
C VAL A 335 13.61 -39.53 -36.63
N ILE A 336 13.35 -38.90 -35.49
CA ILE A 336 12.71 -37.60 -35.41
C ILE A 336 13.64 -36.63 -34.72
N VAL A 337 13.95 -35.52 -35.40
CA VAL A 337 14.73 -34.39 -34.86
C VAL A 337 13.80 -33.22 -34.67
N TRP A 338 13.70 -32.77 -33.42
CA TRP A 338 12.76 -31.75 -33.00
C TRP A 338 13.40 -30.82 -31.97
N ARG A 339 12.74 -29.71 -31.68
CA ARG A 339 13.11 -28.77 -30.62
C ARG A 339 11.88 -28.07 -30.06
N VAL A 340 11.97 -27.57 -28.84
CA VAL A 340 10.93 -26.71 -28.26
C VAL A 340 11.00 -25.33 -28.93
N SER A 341 9.87 -24.84 -29.45
CA SER A 341 9.74 -23.48 -30.01
C SER A 341 9.01 -22.54 -29.05
N SER A 342 8.04 -23.04 -28.29
CA SER A 342 7.28 -22.30 -27.29
C SER A 342 7.38 -23.00 -25.91
N PRO A 343 8.30 -22.54 -25.04
CA PRO A 343 8.53 -23.14 -23.72
C PRO A 343 7.30 -23.16 -22.82
N ALA A 344 6.50 -22.09 -22.84
CA ALA A 344 5.28 -22.01 -22.04
C ALA A 344 4.28 -23.09 -22.44
N LYS A 345 4.01 -23.27 -23.74
CA LYS A 345 3.12 -24.34 -24.23
C LYS A 345 3.66 -25.73 -23.88
N ALA A 346 4.97 -25.94 -24.02
CA ALA A 346 5.59 -27.21 -23.67
C ALA A 346 5.47 -27.54 -22.18
N TYR A 347 5.49 -26.53 -21.31
CA TYR A 347 5.34 -26.68 -19.87
C TYR A 347 3.89 -26.89 -19.44
N TYR A 348 2.94 -26.09 -19.95
CA TYR A 348 1.54 -26.13 -19.50
C TYR A 348 0.72 -27.25 -20.12
N ASN A 349 0.98 -27.60 -21.39
CA ASN A 349 0.12 -28.51 -22.12
C ASN A 349 0.57 -29.97 -21.98
N VAL A 350 1.80 -30.22 -21.52
CA VAL A 350 2.40 -31.55 -21.49
C VAL A 350 3.29 -31.72 -20.26
N ASN A 351 3.08 -32.79 -19.49
CA ASN A 351 3.91 -33.11 -18.33
C ASN A 351 5.36 -33.46 -18.71
N ASN A 352 5.53 -34.35 -19.70
CA ASN A 352 6.83 -34.74 -20.24
C ASN A 352 6.79 -34.67 -21.77
N TYR A 353 7.41 -33.63 -22.31
CA TYR A 353 7.41 -33.39 -23.75
C TYR A 353 8.19 -34.47 -24.53
N HIS A 354 9.18 -35.14 -23.94
CA HIS A 354 9.90 -36.23 -24.61
C HIS A 354 8.99 -37.43 -24.86
N GLU A 355 8.28 -37.84 -23.80
CA GLU A 355 7.33 -38.95 -23.85
C GLU A 355 6.16 -38.61 -24.79
N PHE A 356 5.68 -37.38 -24.75
CA PHE A 356 4.64 -36.93 -25.66
C PHE A 356 5.07 -36.99 -27.12
N VAL A 357 6.26 -36.51 -27.49
CA VAL A 357 6.76 -36.62 -28.87
C VAL A 357 6.87 -38.10 -29.28
N PHE A 358 7.36 -38.96 -28.39
CA PHE A 358 7.45 -40.39 -28.65
C PHE A 358 6.08 -41.02 -28.92
N VAL A 359 5.10 -40.81 -28.05
CA VAL A 359 3.73 -41.36 -28.19
C VAL A 359 3.04 -40.81 -29.45
N GLN A 360 3.16 -39.49 -29.71
CA GLN A 360 2.57 -38.89 -30.91
C GLN A 360 3.23 -39.42 -32.19
N SER A 361 4.55 -39.63 -32.17
CA SER A 361 5.26 -40.22 -33.30
C SER A 361 4.81 -41.65 -33.59
N ASP A 362 4.67 -42.51 -32.56
CA ASP A 362 4.18 -43.88 -32.74
C ASP A 362 2.75 -43.87 -33.32
N SER A 363 1.87 -43.03 -32.78
CA SER A 363 0.49 -42.91 -33.28
C SER A 363 0.43 -42.47 -34.75
N VAL A 364 1.18 -41.44 -35.14
CA VAL A 364 1.19 -40.95 -36.54
C VAL A 364 1.82 -41.98 -37.49
N ILE A 365 2.86 -42.70 -37.05
CA ILE A 365 3.48 -43.76 -37.86
C ILE A 365 2.50 -44.90 -38.14
N ARG A 366 1.71 -45.31 -37.12
CA ARG A 366 0.68 -46.35 -37.29
C ARG A 366 -0.43 -45.93 -38.24
N GLU A 367 -0.85 -44.67 -38.15
CA GLU A 367 -1.86 -44.10 -39.03
C GLU A 367 -1.36 -44.03 -40.48
N LEU A 368 -0.12 -43.56 -40.69
CA LEU A 368 0.52 -43.53 -41.99
C LEU A 368 0.64 -44.94 -42.61
N ALA A 369 1.00 -45.94 -41.80
CA ALA A 369 1.06 -47.33 -42.25
C ALA A 369 -0.30 -47.86 -42.71
N SER A 370 -1.37 -47.49 -42.02
CA SER A 370 -2.72 -47.97 -42.31
C SER A 370 -3.29 -47.34 -43.58
N ASN A 371 -2.84 -46.14 -43.95
CA ASN A 371 -3.34 -45.40 -45.11
C ASN A 371 -2.64 -45.79 -46.42
N TYR A 372 -1.43 -46.33 -46.35
CA TYR A 372 -0.61 -46.61 -47.53
C TYR A 372 -0.16 -48.07 -47.63
N PRO A 373 -0.21 -48.70 -48.82
CA PRO A 373 0.38 -50.01 -49.02
C PRO A 373 1.91 -49.97 -48.97
N TYR A 374 2.54 -51.07 -48.54
CA TYR A 374 4.01 -51.18 -48.50
C TYR A 374 4.65 -51.08 -49.89
N ASP A 375 4.07 -51.78 -50.87
CA ASP A 375 4.49 -51.80 -52.27
C ASP A 375 3.22 -51.92 -53.14
N SER A 376 3.17 -51.14 -54.21
CA SER A 376 2.07 -51.13 -55.20
C SER A 376 2.64 -51.51 -56.57
N GLU A 377 1.96 -52.39 -57.32
CA GLU A 377 2.33 -52.69 -58.71
C GLU A 377 1.82 -51.62 -59.68
N SER A 378 0.77 -50.90 -59.28
CA SER A 378 0.18 -49.73 -59.94
C SER A 378 0.96 -48.43 -59.64
N ASP A 379 0.66 -47.35 -60.37
CA ASP A 379 1.16 -45.99 -60.15
C ASP A 379 0.60 -45.35 -58.84
N GLU A 380 0.03 -46.17 -57.96
CA GLU A 380 -0.52 -45.79 -56.67
C GLU A 380 0.58 -45.50 -55.66
N GLU A 381 0.29 -44.59 -54.73
CA GLU A 381 1.23 -44.16 -53.71
C GLU A 381 1.53 -45.31 -52.73
N SER A 382 2.81 -45.68 -52.64
CA SER A 382 3.28 -46.68 -51.68
C SER A 382 4.37 -46.12 -50.78
N LEU A 383 4.42 -46.67 -49.56
CA LEU A 383 5.40 -46.32 -48.53
C LEU A 383 6.86 -46.43 -49.01
N ARG A 384 7.11 -47.26 -50.05
CA ARG A 384 8.42 -47.54 -50.64
C ARG A 384 8.79 -46.69 -51.85
N LYS A 385 7.85 -46.42 -52.78
CA LYS A 385 8.18 -45.74 -54.06
C LYS A 385 8.10 -44.21 -53.98
N ASN A 386 7.14 -43.66 -53.22
CA ASN A 386 6.87 -42.21 -53.15
C ASN A 386 7.27 -41.61 -51.79
N SER A 387 8.51 -41.84 -51.37
CA SER A 387 9.01 -41.51 -50.02
C SER A 387 8.94 -40.03 -49.66
N ASP A 388 9.06 -39.13 -50.64
CA ASP A 388 9.11 -37.69 -50.39
C ASP A 388 7.74 -37.10 -50.08
N LYS A 389 6.70 -37.53 -50.82
CA LYS A 389 5.32 -37.09 -50.58
C LYS A 389 4.81 -37.61 -49.23
N ILE A 390 5.06 -38.88 -48.95
CA ILE A 390 4.71 -39.54 -47.68
C ILE A 390 5.49 -38.92 -46.51
N SER A 391 6.77 -38.57 -46.69
CA SER A 391 7.55 -37.84 -45.68
C SER A 391 7.00 -36.47 -45.37
N ASN A 392 6.46 -35.75 -46.37
CA ASN A 392 5.83 -34.45 -46.17
C ASN A 392 4.49 -34.56 -45.44
N GLU A 393 3.72 -35.61 -45.72
CA GLU A 393 2.48 -35.90 -45.01
C GLU A 393 2.73 -36.29 -43.55
N LEU A 394 3.67 -37.20 -43.30
CA LEU A 394 4.14 -37.54 -41.95
C LEU A 394 4.55 -36.28 -41.17
N ARG A 395 5.29 -35.37 -41.83
CA ARG A 395 5.68 -34.08 -41.24
C ARG A 395 4.48 -33.21 -40.92
N SER A 396 3.52 -33.10 -41.82
CA SER A 396 2.31 -32.29 -41.62
C SER A 396 1.49 -32.81 -40.45
N MET A 397 1.20 -34.11 -40.44
CA MET A 397 0.43 -34.78 -39.37
C MET A 397 1.13 -34.66 -38.02
N LEU A 398 2.43 -34.93 -37.97
CA LEU A 398 3.20 -34.84 -36.73
C LEU A 398 3.32 -33.39 -36.25
N GLN A 399 3.61 -32.43 -37.13
CA GLN A 399 3.73 -31.02 -36.76
C GLN A 399 2.41 -30.48 -36.19
N GLN A 400 1.26 -30.82 -36.79
CA GLN A 400 -0.04 -30.40 -36.29
C GLN A 400 -0.30 -30.86 -34.84
N ARG A 401 0.13 -32.08 -34.49
CA ARG A 401 0.01 -32.60 -33.12
C ARG A 401 1.04 -31.99 -32.17
N LEU A 402 2.26 -31.75 -32.65
CA LEU A 402 3.34 -31.15 -31.88
C LEU A 402 3.15 -29.65 -31.62
N ASP A 403 2.41 -28.94 -32.48
CA ASP A 403 2.09 -27.52 -32.34
C ASP A 403 1.26 -27.21 -31.09
N ILE A 404 0.41 -28.15 -30.67
CA ILE A 404 -0.37 -28.07 -29.44
C ILE A 404 0.57 -27.93 -28.24
N ALA A 405 1.66 -28.67 -28.24
CA ALA A 405 2.67 -28.66 -27.18
C ALA A 405 3.81 -27.65 -27.43
N GLY A 406 3.72 -26.80 -28.48
CA GLY A 406 4.73 -25.77 -28.75
C GLY A 406 6.08 -26.31 -29.23
N MET A 407 6.08 -27.44 -29.94
CA MET A 407 7.29 -28.06 -30.47
C MET A 407 7.39 -27.93 -31.98
N ARG A 408 8.62 -27.83 -32.50
CA ARG A 408 8.88 -27.67 -33.92
C ARG A 408 9.74 -28.81 -34.45
N LEU A 409 9.20 -29.50 -35.44
CA LEU A 409 9.91 -30.52 -36.21
C LEU A 409 10.96 -29.87 -37.11
N GLN A 410 12.14 -30.47 -37.16
CA GLN A 410 13.28 -29.98 -37.94
C GLN A 410 13.62 -30.95 -39.05
N LYS A 411 13.72 -32.23 -38.71
CA LYS A 411 13.96 -33.32 -39.66
C LYS A 411 13.24 -34.58 -39.21
N GLN A 412 12.77 -35.38 -40.15
CA GLN A 412 12.20 -36.70 -39.93
C GLN A 412 12.70 -37.65 -41.02
N GLU A 413 13.03 -38.88 -40.63
CA GLU A 413 13.42 -39.96 -41.55
C GLU A 413 12.76 -41.25 -41.06
N TYR A 414 11.94 -41.88 -41.90
CA TYR A 414 11.31 -43.17 -41.55
C TYR A 414 11.98 -44.32 -42.30
N ARG A 415 11.98 -45.52 -41.70
CA ARG A 415 12.53 -46.76 -42.25
C ARG A 415 11.51 -47.87 -42.09
N ILE A 416 11.37 -48.67 -43.15
CA ILE A 416 10.35 -49.71 -43.23
C ILE A 416 10.99 -51.03 -43.66
N TRP A 417 10.54 -52.12 -43.04
CA TRP A 417 10.92 -53.49 -43.37
C TRP A 417 9.67 -54.33 -43.58
N ARG A 418 9.63 -55.11 -44.66
CA ARG A 418 8.59 -56.12 -44.84
C ARG A 418 8.87 -57.31 -43.93
N ILE A 419 7.87 -57.74 -43.15
CA ILE A 419 7.99 -58.98 -42.37
C ILE A 419 7.83 -60.14 -43.35
N ARG A 420 8.95 -60.80 -43.70
CA ARG A 420 8.88 -62.06 -44.44
C ARG A 420 8.37 -63.14 -43.49
N PRO A 421 7.36 -63.94 -43.86
CA PRO A 421 6.95 -65.07 -43.03
C PRO A 421 8.17 -65.96 -42.78
N ARG A 422 8.38 -66.36 -41.53
CA ARG A 422 9.34 -67.43 -41.21
C ARG A 422 8.90 -68.64 -42.01
N LEU A 423 9.61 -68.95 -43.09
CA LEU A 423 9.55 -70.28 -43.69
C LEU A 423 9.92 -71.24 -42.56
N HIS A 424 8.93 -71.93 -42.00
CA HIS A 424 9.20 -73.14 -41.26
C HIS A 424 9.97 -74.04 -42.22
N LYS A 425 11.25 -74.29 -41.91
CA LYS A 425 11.95 -75.44 -42.46
C LYS A 425 11.10 -76.65 -42.08
N GLN A 426 10.30 -77.15 -43.01
CA GLN A 426 9.87 -78.53 -42.97
C GLN A 426 11.15 -79.36 -43.02
N CYS A 427 11.36 -80.17 -41.98
CA CYS A 427 12.44 -81.15 -41.91
C CYS A 427 12.36 -82.15 -43.06
#